data_AF-A0A9P0M4R8-F1
#
_entry.id   AF-A0A9P0M4R8-F1
#
_cell.length_a   1.000
_cell.length_b   1.000
_cell.length_c   1.000
_cell.angle_alpha   90.00
_cell.angle_beta   90.00
_cell.angle_gamma   90.00
#
_symmetry.space_group_name_H-M   'P 1'
#
loop_
_entity.id
_entity.type
_entity.pdbx_description
1 polymer ?
#
loop_
_entity_poly.entity_id
_entity_poly.type
_entity_poly.pdbx_seq_one_letter_code
_entity_poly.pdbx_strand_id
1 'polypeptide(L)'
;MSPGGNSLNKRKKKTRTVFSRSQVFQLESTFDMKRYLSSSERAGLAASLHLTETQVKIWFQNRRNKWKRQLAAELEAANMAHAAQRLVGVTYII
;
A
#
# COMPACT_ATOMS: atom_id res chain seq x y z
N MET A 1 -25.73 6.51 37.57
CA MET A 1 -24.45 6.06 36.96
C MET A 1 -24.34 6.71 35.59
N SER A 2 -23.47 7.72 35.45
CA SER A 2 -23.19 8.38 34.16
C SER A 2 -21.91 7.79 33.57
N PRO A 3 -21.86 7.43 32.28
CA PRO A 3 -20.59 7.30 31.59
C PRO A 3 -20.20 8.66 31.02
N GLY A 4 -19.15 9.24 31.60
CA GLY A 4 -18.40 10.35 31.01
C GLY A 4 -17.45 9.87 29.91
N GLY A 5 -16.94 10.81 29.12
CA GLY A 5 -15.82 10.55 28.22
C GLY A 5 -15.81 11.39 26.95
N ASN A 6 -15.68 12.70 27.11
CA ASN A 6 -15.48 13.65 26.03
C ASN A 6 -14.10 13.43 25.35
N SER A 7 -14.03 13.76 24.05
CA SER A 7 -12.79 14.16 23.33
C SER A 7 -11.94 13.07 22.65
N LEU A 8 -12.34 12.64 21.46
CA LEU A 8 -11.37 12.23 20.43
C LEU A 8 -11.65 12.98 19.13
N ASN A 9 -11.10 14.20 19.10
CA ASN A 9 -10.62 14.87 17.90
C ASN A 9 -11.46 14.66 16.64
N LYS A 10 -12.36 15.62 16.39
CA LYS A 10 -12.82 16.01 15.04
C LYS A 10 -11.58 16.28 14.17
N ARG A 11 -10.93 15.23 13.67
CA ARG A 11 -9.88 15.31 12.67
C ARG A 11 -10.57 15.88 11.44
N LYS A 12 -10.44 17.20 11.28
CA LYS A 12 -10.82 17.97 10.09
C LYS A 12 -10.52 17.06 8.89
N LYS A 13 -11.55 16.66 8.15
CA LYS A 13 -11.44 15.84 6.94
C LYS A 13 -10.49 16.60 6.00
N LYS A 14 -9.19 16.25 6.03
CA LYS A 14 -8.20 16.85 5.15
C LYS A 14 -8.61 16.45 3.73
N THR A 15 -8.93 17.45 2.91
CA THR A 15 -9.25 17.29 1.50
C THR A 15 -8.27 16.30 0.87
N ARG A 16 -8.79 15.30 0.15
CA ARG A 16 -7.96 14.30 -0.52
C ARG A 16 -7.02 15.03 -1.47
N THR A 17 -5.75 15.11 -1.11
CA THR A 17 -4.70 15.62 -2.00
C THR A 17 -4.40 14.57 -3.06
N VAL A 18 -4.49 14.97 -4.33
CA VAL A 18 -4.06 14.17 -5.48
C VAL A 18 -2.59 14.51 -5.77
N PHE A 19 -1.74 13.50 -5.83
CA PHE A 19 -0.34 13.69 -6.21
C PHE A 19 -0.22 13.81 -7.72
N SER A 20 0.64 14.70 -8.20
CA SER A 20 0.96 14.82 -9.62
C SER A 20 1.67 13.57 -10.14
N ARG A 21 1.67 13.37 -11.46
CA ARG A 21 2.32 12.21 -12.09
C ARG A 21 3.82 12.15 -11.78
N SER A 22 4.52 13.28 -11.75
CA SER A 22 5.94 13.33 -11.42
C SER A 22 6.22 12.97 -9.95
N GLN A 23 5.35 13.39 -9.04
CA GLN A 23 5.44 13.02 -7.62
C GLN A 23 5.23 11.52 -7.44
N VAL A 24 4.19 10.94 -8.09
CA VAL A 24 3.95 9.49 -8.04
C VAL A 24 5.13 8.71 -8.60
N PHE A 25 5.67 9.12 -9.75
CA PHE A 25 6.82 8.46 -10.37
C PHE A 25 8.04 8.41 -9.42
N GLN A 26 8.39 9.53 -8.80
CA GLN A 26 9.52 9.58 -7.87
C GLN A 26 9.28 8.77 -6.59
N LEU A 27 8.04 8.77 -6.07
CA LEU A 27 7.65 7.93 -4.93
C LEU A 27 7.76 6.44 -5.27
N GLU A 28 7.32 6.03 -6.45
CA GLU A 28 7.44 4.64 -6.93
C GLU A 28 8.89 4.23 -7.17
N SER A 29 9.67 5.06 -7.86
CA SER A 29 11.09 4.81 -8.09
C SER A 29 11.86 4.65 -6.78
N THR A 30 11.60 5.51 -5.80
CA THR A 30 12.21 5.38 -4.46
C THR A 30 11.75 4.11 -3.74
N PHE A 31 10.48 3.73 -3.88
CA PHE A 31 9.94 2.52 -3.26
C PHE A 31 10.56 1.24 -3.81
N ASP A 32 10.79 1.19 -5.12
CA ASP A 32 11.41 0.05 -5.79
C ASP A 32 12.85 -0.15 -5.32
N MET A 33 13.58 0.95 -5.05
CA MET A 33 14.88 0.91 -4.40
C MET A 33 14.78 0.52 -2.92
N LYS A 34 13.84 1.10 -2.17
CA LYS A 34 13.72 0.90 -0.72
C LYS A 34 12.26 0.95 -0.23
N ARG A 35 11.77 -0.20 0.25
CA ARG A 35 10.38 -0.37 0.75
C ARG A 35 10.10 0.33 2.10
N TYR A 36 11.15 0.73 2.82
CA TYR A 36 11.07 1.36 4.14
C TYR A 36 12.06 2.54 4.23
N LEU A 37 11.55 3.73 4.48
CA LEU A 37 12.39 4.92 4.68
C LEU A 37 12.62 5.21 6.16
N SER A 38 13.84 5.61 6.50
CA SER A 38 14.21 6.23 7.77
C SER A 38 13.57 7.63 7.90
N SER A 39 13.73 8.28 9.06
CA SER A 39 13.20 9.63 9.23
C SER A 39 13.93 10.66 8.37
N SER A 40 15.26 10.57 8.25
CA SER A 40 16.05 11.48 7.42
C SER A 40 15.74 11.32 5.94
N GLU A 41 15.63 10.08 5.45
CA GLU A 41 15.28 9.80 4.06
C GLU A 41 13.88 10.33 3.69
N ARG A 42 12.92 10.16 4.60
CA ARG A 42 11.57 10.69 4.43
C ARG A 42 11.56 12.22 4.40
N ALA A 43 12.33 12.89 5.27
CA ALA A 43 12.44 14.34 5.27
C ALA A 43 13.04 14.86 3.95
N GLY A 44 14.10 14.20 3.45
CA GLY A 44 14.70 14.55 2.15
C GLY A 44 13.72 14.39 0.99
N LEU A 45 13.02 13.26 0.91
CA LEU A 45 12.04 13.02 -0.15
C LEU A 45 10.85 13.97 -0.08
N ALA A 46 10.38 14.29 1.13
CA ALA A 46 9.30 15.24 1.36
C ALA A 46 9.68 16.64 0.83
N ALA A 47 10.90 17.10 1.15
CA ALA A 47 11.41 18.38 0.66
C ALA A 47 11.50 18.42 -0.86
N SER A 48 12.08 17.39 -1.50
CA SER A 48 12.24 17.33 -2.96
C SER A 48 10.90 17.28 -3.72
N LEU A 49 9.86 16.69 -3.13
CA LEU A 49 8.55 16.54 -3.76
C LEU A 49 7.55 17.65 -3.39
N HIS A 50 7.96 18.62 -2.57
CA HIS A 50 7.09 19.62 -1.95
C HIS A 50 5.88 18.99 -1.24
N LEU A 51 6.13 17.90 -0.52
CA LEU A 51 5.14 17.18 0.28
C LEU A 51 5.50 17.27 1.77
N THR A 52 4.55 16.95 2.63
CA THR A 52 4.84 16.76 4.05
C THR A 52 5.38 15.35 4.31
N GLU A 53 6.24 15.19 5.32
CA GLU A 53 6.70 13.87 5.76
C GLU A 53 5.52 12.92 6.06
N THR A 54 4.42 13.45 6.58
CA THR A 54 3.21 12.66 6.86
C THR A 54 2.59 12.12 5.56
N GLN A 55 2.53 12.89 4.49
CA GLN A 55 2.04 12.42 3.19
C GLN A 55 2.94 11.33 2.62
N VAL A 56 4.26 11.52 2.67
CA VAL A 56 5.23 10.50 2.25
C VAL A 56 5.06 9.22 3.08
N LYS A 57 4.96 9.34 4.41
CA LYS A 57 4.72 8.19 5.31
C LYS A 57 3.45 7.43 4.95
N ILE A 58 2.34 8.13 4.74
CA ILE A 58 1.05 7.51 4.39
C ILE A 58 1.14 6.84 3.02
N TRP A 59 1.77 7.49 2.04
CA TRP A 59 1.93 6.91 0.71
C TRP A 59 2.76 5.61 0.76
N PHE A 60 3.90 5.61 1.46
CA PHE A 60 4.72 4.40 1.62
C PHE A 60 3.96 3.29 2.35
N GLN A 61 3.17 3.63 3.37
CA GLN A 61 2.34 2.65 4.06
C GLN A 61 1.28 2.03 3.13
N ASN A 62 0.62 2.86 2.32
CA ASN A 62 -0.37 2.41 1.34
C ASN A 62 0.28 1.56 0.24
N ARG A 63 1.46 1.97 -0.24
CA ARG A 63 2.21 1.25 -1.26
C ARG A 63 2.64 -0.15 -0.77
N ARG A 64 3.14 -0.27 0.46
CA ARG A 64 3.43 -1.59 1.08
C ARG A 64 2.19 -2.46 1.20
N ASN A 65 1.07 -1.90 1.63
CA ASN A 65 -0.19 -2.64 1.72
C ASN A 65 -0.65 -3.16 0.35
N LYS A 66 -0.55 -2.33 -0.70
CA LYS A 66 -0.84 -2.74 -2.08
C LYS A 66 0.10 -3.87 -2.52
N TRP A 67 1.41 -3.71 -2.30
CA TRP A 67 2.40 -4.72 -2.66
C TRP A 67 2.15 -6.07 -1.96
N LYS A 68 1.84 -6.04 -0.65
CA LYS A 68 1.48 -7.26 0.11
C LYS A 68 0.20 -7.91 -0.41
N ARG A 69 -0.82 -7.11 -0.77
CA ARG A 69 -2.06 -7.63 -1.37
C ARG A 69 -1.81 -8.23 -2.75
N GLN A 70 -0.93 -7.62 -3.54
CA GLN A 70 -0.52 -8.14 -4.85
C GLN A 70 0.12 -9.53 -4.69
N LEU A 71 1.08 -9.65 -3.76
CA LEU A 71 1.75 -10.92 -3.48
C LEU A 71 0.78 -12.00 -2.98
N ALA A 72 -0.17 -11.63 -2.11
CA ALA A 72 -1.20 -12.56 -1.63
C ALA A 72 -2.14 -13.00 -2.77
N ALA A 73 -2.54 -12.07 -3.65
CA ALA A 73 -3.36 -12.39 -4.80
C ALA A 73 -2.63 -13.27 -5.83
N GLU A 74 -1.32 -13.03 -6.04
CA GLU A 74 -0.47 -13.89 -6.87
C GLU A 74 -0.35 -15.30 -6.29
N LEU A 75 -0.23 -15.43 -4.97
CA LEU A 75 -0.21 -16.73 -4.30
C LEU A 75 -1.55 -17.48 -4.41
N GLU A 76 -2.66 -16.78 -4.21
CA GLU A 76 -4.01 -17.35 -4.42
C GLU A 76 -4.24 -17.74 -5.88
N ALA A 77 -3.82 -16.90 -6.84
CA ALA A 77 -3.91 -17.22 -8.27
C ALA A 77 -3.03 -18.41 -8.65
N ALA A 78 -1.82 -18.51 -8.10
CA ALA A 78 -0.94 -19.67 -8.29
C ALA A 78 -1.54 -20.94 -7.68
N ASN A 79 -2.15 -20.84 -6.49
CA ASN A 79 -2.82 -21.96 -5.83
C ASN A 79 -4.07 -22.40 -6.61
N MET A 80 -4.86 -21.46 -7.13
CA MET A 80 -6.00 -21.76 -8.03
C MET A 80 -5.53 -22.38 -9.35
N ALA A 81 -4.43 -21.92 -9.93
CA ALA A 81 -3.85 -22.53 -11.13
C ALA A 81 -3.38 -23.96 -10.86
N HIS A 82 -2.74 -24.19 -9.70
CA HIS A 82 -2.29 -25.51 -9.28
C HIS A 82 -3.46 -26.47 -8.94
N ALA A 83 -4.57 -25.95 -8.41
CA ALA A 83 -5.80 -26.71 -8.18
C ALA A 83 -6.55 -27.03 -9.49
N ALA A 84 -6.61 -26.09 -10.43
CA ALA A 84 -7.17 -26.30 -11.76
C ALA A 84 -6.39 -27.38 -12.54
N GLN A 85 -5.06 -27.44 -12.38
CA GLN A 85 -4.21 -28.50 -12.93
C GLN A 85 -4.50 -29.90 -12.36
N ARG A 86 -5.06 -30.01 -11.13
CA ARG A 86 -5.47 -31.30 -10.54
C ARG A 86 -6.82 -31.81 -11.06
N LEU A 87 -7.69 -30.92 -11.53
CA LEU A 87 -9.01 -31.28 -12.06
C LEU A 87 -9.00 -31.63 -13.57
N VAL A 88 -7.96 -31.24 -14.31
CA VAL A 88 -7.76 -31.63 -15.73
C VAL A 88 -7.08 -33.00 -15.90
N GLY A 89 -6.76 -33.70 -14.80
CA GLY A 89 -6.08 -35.00 -14.80
C GLY A 89 -6.96 -36.22 -14.50
N VAL A 90 -8.27 -36.07 -14.29
CA VAL A 90 -9.19 -37.22 -14.24
C VAL A 90 -9.74 -37.42 -15.65
N THR A 91 -8.92 -38.12 -16.43
CA THR A 91 -9.19 -38.63 -17.76
C THR A 91 -10.56 -39.29 -17.85
N TYR A 92 -11.35 -38.86 -18.85
CA TYR A 92 -12.37 -39.67 -19.50
C TYR A 92 -11.77 -41.04 -19.86
N ILE A 93 -12.16 -42.09 -19.17
CA ILE A 93 -12.00 -43.47 -19.65
C ILE A 93 -13.37 -44.13 -19.61
N ILE A 94 -13.86 -44.35 -20.84
CA ILE A 94 -14.94 -45.21 -21.36
C ILE A 94 -15.80 -45.97 -20.35
#